data_AF-A0A1J8QLT9-F1
#
_entry.id   AF-A0A1J8QLT9-F1
#
_cell.length_a   1.000
_cell.length_b   1.000
_cell.length_c   1.000
_cell.angle_alpha   90.00
_cell.angle_beta   90.00
_cell.angle_gamma   90.00
#
_symmetry.space_group_name_H-M   'P 1'
#
loop_
_entity.id
_entity.type
_entity.pdbx_description
1 polymer ?
#
loop_
_entity_poly.entity_id
_entity_poly.type
_entity_poly.pdbx_seq_one_letter_code
_entity_poly.pdbx_strand_id
1 'polypeptide(L)'
;MSRDEAKYPNPNDFTPDRFFMPDGQLNDDTVDFSFGFGRRICTGKHFADASLWIAIVSLLATFRFMRPLNDDGKEVDPIFEWTTGLVSQVSRYSRDQRVLISEIIQTSSLSPLPCPSPTPGHDRREACRYYQP
;
A
#
# COMPACT_ATOMS: atom_id res chain seq x y z
N MET A 1 -19.28 10.44 12.31
CA MET A 1 -18.37 10.83 11.22
C MET A 1 -17.88 9.58 10.49
N SER A 2 -16.77 8.93 10.88
CA SER A 2 -16.30 7.70 10.20
C SER A 2 -17.27 6.52 10.28
N ARG A 3 -18.04 6.41 11.37
CA ARG A 3 -19.02 5.34 11.59
C ARG A 3 -20.47 5.80 11.50
N ASP A 4 -20.70 6.90 10.80
CA ASP A 4 -22.07 7.38 10.57
C ASP A 4 -22.73 6.51 9.49
N GLU A 5 -23.75 5.74 9.87
CA GLU A 5 -24.47 4.84 8.96
C GLU A 5 -25.20 5.58 7.83
N ALA A 6 -25.57 6.85 8.04
CA ALA A 6 -26.23 7.64 7.00
C ALA A 6 -25.28 7.98 5.85
N LYS A 7 -23.98 8.13 6.14
CA LYS A 7 -22.94 8.38 5.14
C LYS A 7 -22.28 7.08 4.67
N TYR A 8 -22.06 6.15 5.61
CA TYR A 8 -21.32 4.91 5.39
C TYR A 8 -22.19 3.72 5.81
N PRO A 9 -23.00 3.15 4.89
CA PRO A 9 -23.70 1.90 5.14
C PRO A 9 -22.72 0.81 5.56
N ASN A 10 -23.07 0.01 6.56
CA ASN A 10 -22.22 -0.99 7.19
C ASN A 10 -20.81 -0.43 7.54
N PRO A 11 -20.72 0.55 8.45
CA PRO A 11 -19.48 1.29 8.71
C PRO A 11 -18.40 0.46 9.42
N ASN A 12 -18.75 -0.71 9.94
CA ASN A 12 -17.82 -1.64 10.57
C ASN A 12 -17.16 -2.58 9.55
N ASP A 13 -17.70 -2.66 8.34
CA ASP A 13 -17.18 -3.52 7.28
C ASP A 13 -16.16 -2.75 6.43
N PHE A 14 -15.05 -3.40 6.11
CA PHE A 14 -14.05 -2.85 5.19
C PHE A 14 -14.53 -3.00 3.74
N THR A 15 -15.08 -1.93 3.17
CA THR A 15 -15.59 -1.89 1.79
C THR A 15 -14.92 -0.76 1.01
N PRO A 16 -13.86 -1.02 0.22
CA PRO A 16 -13.18 0.00 -0.57
C PRO A 16 -14.08 0.64 -1.64
N ASP A 17 -15.04 -0.12 -2.17
CA ASP A 17 -15.94 0.33 -3.26
C ASP A 17 -16.75 1.58 -2.89
N ARG A 18 -16.93 1.87 -1.59
CA ARG A 18 -17.65 3.06 -1.13
C ARG A 18 -16.99 4.39 -1.49
N PHE A 19 -15.72 4.36 -1.92
CA PHE A 19 -14.96 5.53 -2.37
C PHE A 19 -14.95 5.70 -3.90
N PHE A 20 -15.67 4.83 -4.61
CA PHE A 20 -15.75 4.86 -6.08
C PHE A 20 -17.17 5.19 -6.54
N MET A 21 -17.24 5.94 -7.64
CA MET A 21 -18.44 6.15 -8.43
C MET A 21 -18.68 4.94 -9.35
N PRO A 22 -19.91 4.73 -9.88
CA PRO A 22 -20.21 3.59 -10.74
C PRO A 22 -19.37 3.48 -12.02
N ASP A 23 -18.74 4.58 -12.44
CA ASP A 23 -17.83 4.63 -13.59
C ASP A 23 -16.37 4.30 -13.25
N GLY A 24 -16.08 3.99 -11.98
CA GLY A 24 -14.74 3.66 -11.49
C GLY A 24 -13.88 4.87 -11.11
N GLN A 25 -14.42 6.10 -11.19
CA GLN A 25 -13.72 7.28 -10.68
C GLN A 25 -13.85 7.38 -9.16
N LEU A 26 -12.91 8.05 -8.50
CA LEU A 26 -13.04 8.36 -7.08
C LEU A 26 -14.22 9.33 -6.86
N ASN A 27 -14.96 9.13 -5.77
CA ASN A 27 -15.97 10.09 -5.36
C ASN A 27 -15.36 11.28 -4.59
N ASP A 28 -16.21 12.24 -4.21
CA ASP A 28 -15.78 13.46 -3.52
C ASP A 28 -15.45 13.26 -2.03
N ASP A 29 -15.41 12.03 -1.53
CA ASP A 29 -15.16 11.77 -0.11
C ASP A 29 -13.66 11.76 0.22
N THR A 30 -13.15 12.93 0.61
CA THR A 30 -11.73 13.13 0.96
C THR A 30 -11.35 12.60 2.35
N VAL A 31 -12.32 12.15 3.16
CA VAL A 31 -12.10 11.60 4.51
C VAL A 31 -11.30 12.52 5.46
N ASP A 32 -11.23 13.83 5.15
CA ASP A 32 -10.37 14.82 5.85
C ASP A 32 -10.65 14.92 7.35
N PHE A 33 -11.87 14.59 7.77
CA PHE A 33 -12.26 14.54 9.18
C PHE A 33 -11.39 13.61 10.03
N SER A 34 -10.71 12.64 9.42
CA SER A 34 -9.77 11.73 10.09
C SER A 34 -8.57 12.47 10.67
N PHE A 35 -8.25 13.65 10.13
CA PHE A 35 -7.19 14.53 10.60
C PHE A 35 -7.68 15.66 11.51
N GLY A 36 -8.97 15.68 11.86
CA GLY A 36 -9.60 16.74 12.66
C GLY A 36 -10.13 17.90 11.83
N PHE A 37 -10.40 19.05 12.47
CA PHE A 37 -11.09 20.17 11.84
C PHE A 37 -10.52 21.54 12.25
N GLY A 38 -10.76 22.53 11.38
CA GLY A 38 -10.50 23.94 11.65
C GLY A 38 -9.02 24.25 11.85
N ARG A 39 -8.72 25.23 12.71
CA ARG A 39 -7.35 25.74 12.93
C ARG A 39 -6.38 24.73 13.54
N ARG A 40 -6.86 23.58 14.03
CA ARG A 40 -6.04 22.49 14.61
C ARG A 40 -6.18 21.18 13.83
N ILE A 41 -6.59 21.25 12.56
CA ILE A 41 -6.43 20.12 11.66
C ILE A 41 -4.95 19.66 11.66
N CYS A 42 -4.72 18.36 11.56
CA CYS A 42 -3.38 17.79 11.60
C CYS A 42 -2.46 18.50 10.58
N THR A 43 -1.45 19.21 11.08
CA THR A 43 -0.46 19.90 10.24
C THR A 43 0.35 18.92 9.39
N GLY A 44 0.44 17.66 9.82
CA GLY A 44 1.10 16.57 9.11
C GLY A 44 0.23 15.85 8.08
N LYS A 45 -1.02 16.28 7.82
CA LYS A 45 -1.96 15.60 6.91
C LYS A 45 -1.35 15.27 5.55
N HIS A 46 -0.82 16.28 4.85
CA HIS A 46 -0.26 16.08 3.51
C HIS A 46 0.95 15.14 3.50
N PHE A 47 1.76 15.18 4.57
CA PHE A 47 2.88 14.27 4.72
C PHE A 47 2.40 12.83 5.00
N ALA A 48 1.41 12.66 5.87
CA ALA A 48 0.81 11.36 6.18
C ALA A 48 0.16 10.74 4.94
N ASP A 49 -0.63 11.50 4.18
CA ASP A 49 -1.28 11.05 2.94
C ASP A 49 -0.24 10.57 1.92
N ALA A 50 0.78 11.39 1.63
CA ALA A 50 1.81 11.04 0.65
C ALA A 50 2.68 9.85 1.10
N SER A 51 3.11 9.82 2.36
CA SER A 51 3.95 8.74 2.89
C SER A 51 3.21 7.40 2.95
N LEU A 52 1.95 7.40 3.36
CA LEU A 52 1.12 6.19 3.39
C LEU A 52 0.88 5.66 1.98
N TRP A 53 0.57 6.54 1.03
CA TRP A 53 0.38 6.16 -0.37
C TRP A 53 1.63 5.50 -0.95
N ILE A 54 2.80 6.13 -0.77
CA ILE A 54 4.08 5.59 -1.26
C ILE A 54 4.38 4.25 -0.60
N ALA A 55 4.16 4.11 0.71
CA ALA A 55 4.41 2.86 1.42
C ALA A 55 3.53 1.73 0.89
N ILE A 56 2.21 1.95 0.74
CA ILE A 56 1.28 0.94 0.24
C ILE A 56 1.65 0.53 -1.20
N VAL A 57 1.85 1.49 -2.11
CA VAL A 57 2.20 1.20 -3.50
C VAL A 57 3.53 0.45 -3.58
N SER A 58 4.54 0.87 -2.81
CA SER A 58 5.84 0.20 -2.77
C SER A 58 5.71 -1.24 -2.26
N LEU A 59 4.91 -1.45 -1.22
CA LEU A 59 4.66 -2.79 -0.68
C LEU A 59 3.94 -3.69 -1.69
N LEU A 60 2.90 -3.20 -2.37
CA LEU A 60 2.17 -3.96 -3.37
C LEU A 60 2.99 -4.21 -4.65
N ALA A 61 3.90 -3.31 -5.00
CA ALA A 61 4.79 -3.47 -6.15
C ALA A 61 5.92 -4.47 -5.91
N THR A 62 6.36 -4.63 -4.66
CA THR A 62 7.53 -5.44 -4.32
C THR A 62 7.19 -6.76 -3.66
N PHE A 63 6.04 -6.87 -2.99
CA PHE A 63 5.66 -8.05 -2.21
C PHE A 63 4.31 -8.61 -2.64
N ARG A 64 4.22 -9.94 -2.58
CA ARG A 64 2.94 -10.64 -2.62
C ARG A 64 2.46 -10.94 -1.21
N PHE A 65 1.29 -10.42 -0.87
CA PHE A 65 0.62 -10.72 0.40
C PHE A 65 -0.16 -12.03 0.29
N MET A 66 0.10 -12.97 1.20
CA MET A 66 -0.63 -14.23 1.30
C MET A 66 -1.26 -14.39 2.67
N ARG A 67 -2.30 -15.23 2.73
CA ARG A 67 -2.94 -15.58 4.00
C ARG A 67 -1.96 -16.37 4.87
N PRO A 68 -2.01 -16.21 6.20
CA PRO A 68 -1.26 -17.07 7.10
C PRO A 68 -1.73 -18.52 6.95
N LEU A 69 -0.79 -19.45 7.12
CA LEU A 69 -1.06 -20.89 7.12
C LEU A 69 -1.10 -21.41 8.55
N ASN A 70 -2.06 -22.28 8.85
CA ASN A 70 -2.06 -23.06 10.07
C ASN A 70 -0.98 -24.16 10.04
N ASP A 71 -0.79 -24.84 11.17
CA ASP A 71 0.10 -26.01 11.29
C ASP A 71 -0.19 -27.12 10.26
N ASP A 72 -1.44 -27.22 9.79
CA ASP A 72 -1.89 -28.16 8.76
C ASP A 72 -1.65 -27.67 7.31
N GLY A 73 -0.99 -26.52 7.12
CA GLY A 73 -0.72 -25.91 5.81
C GLY A 73 -1.95 -25.34 5.11
N LYS A 74 -3.06 -25.12 5.84
CA LYS A 74 -4.29 -24.51 5.31
C LYS A 74 -4.31 -23.01 5.56
N GLU A 75 -4.78 -22.26 4.56
CA GLU A 75 -5.00 -20.81 4.68
C GLU A 75 -6.06 -20.50 5.74
N VAL A 76 -5.77 -19.52 6.58
CA VAL A 76 -6.69 -19.03 7.61
C VAL A 76 -6.79 -17.51 7.54
N ASP A 77 -7.98 -17.01 7.83
CA ASP A 77 -8.20 -15.56 7.91
C ASP A 77 -7.51 -15.00 9.16
N PRO A 78 -6.71 -13.93 9.02
CA PRO A 78 -6.10 -13.29 10.17
C PRO A 78 -7.19 -12.70 11.07
N ILE A 79 -7.12 -13.05 12.35
CA ILE A 79 -7.96 -12.51 13.41
C ILE A 79 -7.36 -11.15 13.83
N PHE A 80 -8.08 -10.06 13.56
CA PHE A 80 -7.70 -8.73 14.01
C PHE A 80 -8.50 -8.34 15.26
N GLU A 81 -7.82 -8.27 16.39
CA GLU A 81 -8.37 -7.65 17.59
C GLU A 81 -7.83 -6.23 17.71
N TRP A 82 -8.65 -5.27 18.12
CA TRP A 82 -8.24 -3.88 18.31
C TRP A 82 -8.19 -3.54 19.79
N THR A 83 -7.16 -2.82 20.21
CA THR A 83 -7.10 -2.32 21.59
C THR A 83 -8.14 -1.22 21.79
N THR A 84 -8.75 -1.22 22.97
CA THR A 84 -9.63 -0.14 23.41
C THR A 84 -8.80 0.90 24.16
N GLY A 85 -8.87 2.17 23.75
CA GLY A 85 -8.12 3.26 24.37
C GLY A 85 -8.20 4.54 23.56
N LEU A 86 -7.46 5.58 23.98
CA LEU A 86 -7.34 6.84 23.23
C LEU A 86 -6.71 6.64 21.85
N VAL A 87 -5.84 5.64 21.71
CA VAL A 87 -5.24 5.21 20.46
C VAL A 87 -5.65 3.76 20.23
N SER A 88 -6.24 3.48 19.08
CA SER A 88 -6.54 2.11 18.67
C SER A 88 -5.36 1.55 17.90
N GLN A 89 -4.83 0.42 18.36
CA GLN A 89 -3.78 -0.34 17.69
C GLN A 89 -4.27 -1.78 17.55
N VAL A 90 -3.73 -2.49 16.56
CA VAL A 90 -3.96 -3.93 16.46
C VAL A 90 -3.37 -4.59 17.70
N SER A 91 -4.18 -5.36 18.40
CA SER A 91 -3.82 -6.15 19.57
C SER A 91 -2.69 -7.10 19.21
N ARG A 92 -1.73 -7.24 20.13
CA ARG A 92 -0.64 -8.22 19.99
C ARG A 92 -1.05 -9.64 20.40
N TYR A 93 -2.32 -9.85 20.75
CA TYR A 93 -2.75 -11.09 21.38
C TYR A 93 -2.84 -12.24 20.36
N SER A 94 -2.07 -13.29 20.67
CA SER A 94 -2.09 -14.65 20.10
C SER A 94 -1.37 -14.92 18.77
N ARG A 95 -0.13 -15.41 18.94
CA ARG A 95 0.59 -16.46 18.17
C ARG A 95 0.50 -16.43 16.64
N ASP A 96 1.67 -16.16 16.04
CA ASP A 96 2.08 -16.59 14.69
C ASP A 96 1.17 -16.20 13.52
N GLN A 97 0.56 -15.02 13.57
CA GLN A 97 0.09 -14.36 12.35
C GLN A 97 1.27 -13.78 11.55
N ARG A 98 2.16 -14.66 11.09
CA ARG A 98 3.12 -14.28 10.06
C ARG A 98 2.35 -14.24 8.76
N VAL A 99 1.96 -13.04 8.34
CA VAL A 99 1.63 -12.81 6.93
C VAL A 99 2.84 -13.29 6.14
N LEU A 100 2.65 -14.38 5.39
CA LEU A 100 3.73 -14.94 4.60
C LEU A 100 3.94 -14.01 3.41
N ILE A 101 4.97 -13.17 3.50
CA ILE A 101 5.54 -12.48 2.36
C ILE A 101 6.39 -13.53 1.65
N SER A 102 5.78 -14.26 0.72
CA SER A 102 6.47 -15.42 0.15
C SER A 102 7.50 -15.04 -0.89
N GLU A 103 7.34 -13.92 -1.60
CA GLU A 103 8.25 -13.60 -2.70
C GLU A 103 8.37 -12.08 -2.87
N ILE A 104 9.62 -11.61 -2.96
CA ILE A 104 9.91 -10.33 -3.60
C ILE A 104 9.57 -10.55 -5.07
N ILE A 105 8.62 -9.78 -5.62
CA ILE A 105 8.34 -9.76 -7.06
C ILE A 105 9.62 -9.23 -7.70
N GLN A 106 10.47 -10.15 -8.12
CA GLN A 106 11.84 -9.87 -8.46
C GLN A 106 11.88 -8.86 -9.61
N THR A 107 12.60 -7.75 -9.42
CA THR A 107 12.98 -6.79 -10.46
C THR A 107 13.92 -7.39 -11.52
N SER A 108 14.11 -8.71 -11.53
CA SER A 108 14.96 -9.44 -12.50
C SER A 108 14.44 -9.40 -13.94
N SER A 109 13.24 -8.88 -14.19
CA SER A 109 12.69 -8.70 -15.53
C SER A 109 12.92 -7.30 -16.12
N LEU A 110 13.61 -6.39 -15.40
CA LEU A 110 14.23 -5.25 -16.07
C LEU A 110 15.34 -5.78 -16.96
N SER A 111 14.94 -6.18 -18.16
CA SER A 111 15.84 -6.41 -19.29
C SER A 111 16.78 -5.20 -19.34
N PRO A 112 18.11 -5.40 -19.48
CA PRO A 112 19.03 -4.28 -19.62
C PRO A 112 18.49 -3.33 -20.67
N LEU A 113 18.37 -2.04 -20.33
CA LEU A 113 17.94 -1.03 -21.28
C LEU A 113 18.83 -1.17 -22.53
N PRO A 114 18.25 -1.25 -23.75
CA PRO A 114 19.05 -1.43 -24.95
C PRO A 114 20.04 -0.26 -25.06
N CYS A 115 21.33 -0.57 -25.26
CA CYS A 115 22.35 0.47 -25.41
C CYS A 115 21.90 1.47 -26.49
N PRO A 116 21.96 2.79 -26.22
CA PRO A 116 21.59 3.79 -27.21
C PRO A 116 22.44 3.64 -28.48
N SER A 117 21.84 3.89 -29.64
CA SER A 117 22.55 3.85 -30.93
C SER A 117 23.71 4.87 -30.93
N PRO A 118 24.89 4.51 -31.46
CA PRO A 118 26.04 5.41 -31.46
C PRO A 118 25.75 6.68 -32.29
N THR A 119 26.08 7.84 -31.73
CA THR A 119 26.11 9.10 -32.47
C THR A 119 27.32 9.14 -33.42
N PRO A 120 27.28 9.87 -34.54
CA PRO A 120 28.40 9.96 -35.47
C PRO A 120 29.65 10.51 -34.77
N GLY A 121 30.73 9.73 -34.72
CA GLY A 121 32.01 10.13 -34.13
C GLY A 121 32.29 9.65 -32.70
N HIS A 122 31.41 8.82 -32.11
CA HIS A 122 31.64 8.23 -30.78
C HIS A 122 31.81 6.71 -30.86
N ASP A 123 32.83 6.16 -30.17
CA ASP A 123 33.09 4.72 -30.15
C ASP A 123 31.96 3.98 -29.41
N ARG A 124 31.39 2.96 -30.05
CA ARG A 124 30.32 2.10 -29.53
C ARG A 124 30.70 1.44 -28.20
N ARG A 125 32.01 1.25 -27.95
CA ARG A 125 32.54 0.65 -26.72
C ARG A 125 32.49 1.58 -25.51
N GLU A 126 32.47 2.90 -25.70
CA GLU A 126 32.36 3.86 -24.58
C GLU A 126 30.90 4.06 -24.14
N ALA A 127 29.96 4.06 -25.09
CA ALA A 127 28.53 4.28 -24.82
C ALA A 127 27.89 3.20 -23.91
N CYS A 128 28.33 1.94 -23.99
CA CYS A 128 27.82 0.87 -23.13
C CYS A 128 28.57 0.75 -21.78
N ARG A 129 29.70 1.46 -21.58
CA ARG A 129 30.53 1.31 -20.38
C ARG A 129 29.89 1.94 -19.12
N TYR A 130 28.95 2.86 -19.30
CA TYR A 130 28.20 3.52 -18.23
C TYR A 130 26.88 2.83 -17.85
N TYR A 131 26.50 1.75 -18.55
CA TYR A 131 25.17 1.12 -18.45
C TYR A 131 25.19 -0.35 -18.03
N GLN A 132 26.36 -0.89 -17.68
CA GLN A 132 26.50 -2.22 -17.07
C GLN A 132 26.87 -2.06 -15.59
N PRO A 133 26.25 -2.80 -14.66
CA PRO A 133 26.64 -2.82 -13.25
C PRO A 133 28.03 -3.44 -13.04
#